data_AF-A0A9P6LWQ4-F1
#
_entry.id   AF-A0A9P6LWQ4-F1
#
_cell.length_a   1.000
_cell.length_b   1.000
_cell.length_c   1.000
_cell.angle_alpha   90.00
_cell.angle_beta   90.00
_cell.angle_gamma   90.00
#
_symmetry.space_group_name_H-M   'P 1'
#
loop_
_entity.id
_entity.type
_entity.pdbx_description
1 polymer ?
#
loop_
_entity_poly.entity_id
_entity_poly.type
_entity_poly.pdbx_seq_one_letter_code
_entity_poly.pdbx_strand_id
1 'polypeptide(L)'
;MNEDQLDQKYEGFKRLMESGKIFICGRDKMGRCVIYVTTRLHWPLDQPKLTMEKFLVFIMECGRLLMHPGEEPCLVVDLAGFSMGNVDYQ
;
A
#
# COMPACT_ATOMS: atom_id res chain seq x y z
N MET A 1 -4.02 -1.70 18.35
CA MET A 1 -2.56 -1.89 18.37
C MET A 1 -1.93 -0.58 17.98
N ASN A 2 -0.89 -0.15 18.70
CA ASN A 2 -0.07 0.98 18.27
C ASN A 2 0.95 0.53 17.19
N GLU A 3 1.65 1.48 16.59
CA GLU A 3 2.62 1.19 15.51
C GLU A 3 3.76 0.29 15.99
N ASP A 4 4.25 0.51 17.20
CA ASP A 4 5.36 -0.29 17.77
C ASP A 4 4.96 -1.76 17.99
N GLN A 5 3.70 -2.01 18.39
CA GLN A 5 3.14 -3.37 18.49
C GLN A 5 2.98 -4.03 17.12
N LEU A 6 2.69 -3.26 16.07
CA LEU A 6 2.61 -3.78 14.71
C LEU A 6 3.99 -4.15 14.18
N ASP A 7 4.99 -3.31 14.42
CA ASP A 7 6.37 -3.57 13.99
C ASP A 7 7.00 -4.76 14.72
N GLN A 8 6.67 -4.93 16.01
CA GLN A 8 7.09 -6.12 16.77
C GLN A 8 6.45 -7.42 16.25
N LYS A 9 5.21 -7.35 15.74
CA LYS A 9 4.46 -8.51 15.23
C LYS A 9 4.78 -8.82 13.76
N TYR A 10 5.00 -7.79 12.97
CA TYR A 10 5.27 -7.84 11.54
C TYR A 10 6.54 -7.02 11.30
N GLU A 11 7.66 -7.71 11.18
CA GLU A 11 8.96 -7.07 10.99
C GLU A 11 8.93 -6.12 9.78
N GLY A 12 9.36 -4.88 9.99
CA GLY A 12 9.45 -3.86 8.94
C GLY A 12 8.14 -3.14 8.62
N PHE A 13 7.06 -3.40 9.36
CA PHE A 13 5.75 -2.78 9.12
C PHE A 13 5.80 -1.25 9.22
N LYS A 14 6.53 -0.70 10.19
CA LYS A 14 6.67 0.75 10.33
C LYS A 14 7.37 1.38 9.14
N ARG A 15 8.45 0.75 8.67
CA ARG A 15 9.17 1.19 7.46
C ARG A 15 8.27 1.16 6.22
N LEU A 16 7.34 0.20 6.13
CA LEU A 16 6.36 0.16 5.04
C LEU A 16 5.38 1.33 5.10
N MET A 17 4.87 1.67 6.29
CA MET A 17 4.00 2.85 6.47
C MET A 17 4.69 4.15 6.03
N GLU A 18 5.97 4.29 6.34
CA GLU A 18 6.77 5.47 6.02
C GLU A 18 7.30 5.46 4.56
N SER A 19 7.19 4.34 3.85
CA SER A 19 7.85 4.15 2.55
C SER A 19 7.26 4.97 1.39
N GLY A 20 6.01 5.41 1.51
CA GLY A 20 5.29 6.08 0.42
C GLY A 20 5.02 5.20 -0.81
N LYS A 21 5.28 3.88 -0.73
CA LYS A 21 5.00 2.92 -1.82
C LYS A 21 3.52 2.90 -2.20
N ILE A 22 2.65 3.08 -1.21
CA ILE A 22 1.20 3.13 -1.39
C ILE A 22 0.65 4.27 -0.54
N PHE A 23 -0.17 5.12 -1.14
CA PHE A 23 -0.84 6.21 -0.43
C PHE A 23 -2.20 6.52 -1.04
N ILE A 24 -3.07 7.15 -0.26
CA ILE A 24 -4.43 7.52 -0.67
C ILE A 24 -4.50 9.03 -0.76
N CYS A 25 -4.91 9.57 -1.91
CA CYS A 25 -4.98 11.01 -2.10
C CYS A 25 -6.10 11.42 -3.06
N GLY A 26 -7.03 12.24 -2.58
CA GLY A 26 -8.06 12.84 -3.40
C GLY A 26 -9.12 11.87 -3.92
N ARG A 27 -9.90 12.36 -4.88
CA ARG A 27 -10.98 11.64 -5.56
C ARG A 27 -10.89 11.87 -7.06
N ASP A 28 -11.26 10.89 -7.86
CA ASP A 28 -11.31 11.03 -9.31
C ASP A 28 -12.53 11.83 -9.78
N LYS A 29 -12.68 12.00 -11.10
CA LYS A 29 -13.83 12.73 -11.69
C LYS A 29 -15.19 12.07 -11.43
N MET A 30 -15.20 10.78 -11.08
CA MET A 30 -16.41 10.03 -10.72
C MET A 30 -16.65 10.03 -9.21
N GLY A 31 -15.82 10.75 -8.44
CA GLY A 31 -15.90 10.83 -6.99
C GLY A 31 -15.31 9.64 -6.25
N ARG A 32 -14.61 8.72 -6.92
CA ARG A 32 -14.03 7.53 -6.28
C ARG A 32 -12.73 7.88 -5.57
N CYS A 33 -12.53 7.33 -4.37
CA CYS A 33 -11.27 7.40 -3.63
C CYS A 33 -10.10 6.86 -4.47
N VAL A 34 -9.01 7.61 -4.57
CA VAL A 34 -7.84 7.23 -5.40
C VAL A 34 -6.70 6.71 -4.53
N ILE A 35 -6.25 5.50 -4.85
CA ILE A 35 -5.11 4.82 -4.22
C ILE A 35 -3.97 4.79 -5.24
N TYR A 36 -2.81 5.32 -4.86
CA TYR A 36 -1.62 5.36 -5.69
C TYR A 36 -0.64 4.28 -5.25
N VAL A 37 -0.07 3.55 -6.22
CA VAL A 37 0.96 2.53 -6.01
C VAL A 37 2.18 2.89 -6.83
N THR A 38 3.32 3.08 -6.16
CA THR A 38 4.60 3.47 -6.80
C THR A 38 5.50 2.24 -6.95
N THR A 39 5.59 1.68 -8.15
CA THR A 39 6.29 0.39 -8.32
C THR A 39 7.80 0.50 -8.20
N ARG A 40 8.41 1.65 -8.50
CA ARG A 40 9.86 1.87 -8.37
C ARG A 40 10.38 1.70 -6.94
N LEU A 41 9.51 1.89 -5.95
CA LEU A 41 9.83 1.73 -4.54
C LEU A 41 9.58 0.29 -4.06
N HIS A 42 8.96 -0.58 -4.87
CA HIS A 42 8.70 -1.96 -4.49
C HIS A 42 9.95 -2.83 -4.66
N TRP A 43 10.48 -3.35 -3.56
CA TRP A 43 11.64 -4.25 -3.55
C TRP A 43 11.24 -5.53 -2.81
N PRO A 44 10.95 -6.61 -3.55
CA PRO A 44 10.42 -7.86 -3.00
C PRO A 44 11.25 -8.46 -1.87
N LEU A 45 12.58 -8.37 -1.99
CA LEU A 45 13.53 -8.98 -1.05
C LEU A 45 13.66 -8.21 0.27
N ASP A 46 13.15 -6.98 0.35
CA ASP A 46 13.33 -6.14 1.54
C ASP A 46 12.39 -6.51 2.69
N GLN A 47 11.31 -7.25 2.42
CA GLN A 47 10.21 -7.41 3.37
C GLN A 47 9.63 -8.83 3.36
N PRO A 48 9.24 -9.36 4.54
CA PRO A 48 8.48 -10.61 4.59
C PRO A 48 7.14 -10.48 3.87
N LYS A 49 6.77 -11.50 3.08
CA LYS A 49 5.49 -11.54 2.34
C LYS A 49 4.28 -11.30 3.25
N LEU A 50 4.28 -11.90 4.44
CA LEU A 50 3.21 -11.71 5.43
C LEU A 50 3.09 -10.25 5.90
N THR A 51 4.21 -9.55 6.11
CA THR A 51 4.20 -8.12 6.49
C THR A 51 3.57 -7.29 5.38
N MET A 52 3.93 -7.55 4.12
CA MET A 52 3.33 -6.87 2.96
C MET A 52 1.83 -7.12 2.85
N GLU A 53 1.37 -8.36 2.98
CA GLU A 53 -0.07 -8.69 2.96
C GLU A 53 -0.84 -7.95 4.05
N LYS A 54 -0.28 -7.85 5.27
CA LYS A 54 -0.90 -7.12 6.38
C LYS A 54 -0.89 -5.61 6.15
N PHE A 55 0.18 -5.08 5.55
CA PHE A 55 0.25 -3.68 5.17
C PHE A 55 -0.79 -3.32 4.11
N LEU A 56 -1.01 -4.20 3.12
CA LEU A 56 -2.07 -4.00 2.11
C LEU A 56 -3.47 -3.99 2.75
N VAL A 57 -3.75 -4.91 3.68
CA VAL A 57 -5.02 -4.90 4.43
C VAL A 57 -5.17 -3.60 5.21
N PHE A 58 -4.12 -3.13 5.87
CA PHE A 58 -4.14 -1.86 6.58
C PHE A 58 -4.49 -0.68 5.65
N ILE A 59 -3.84 -0.57 4.49
CA ILE A 59 -4.15 0.49 3.51
C ILE A 59 -5.60 0.38 3.00
N MET A 60 -6.09 -0.82 2.71
CA MET A 60 -7.48 -1.02 2.26
C MET A 60 -8.49 -0.60 3.34
N GLU A 61 -8.23 -0.88 4.61
CA GLU A 61 -9.09 -0.44 5.71
C GLU A 61 -8.99 1.07 5.94
N CYS A 62 -7.81 1.68 5.79
CA CYS A 62 -7.68 3.14 5.76
C CYS A 62 -8.51 3.76 4.62
N GLY A 63 -8.49 3.16 3.43
CA GLY A 63 -9.33 3.57 2.32
C GLY A 63 -10.82 3.42 2.65
N ARG A 64 -11.23 2.33 3.30
CA ARG A 64 -12.62 2.09 3.70
C ARG A 64 -13.15 3.19 4.62
N LEU A 65 -12.31 3.73 5.51
CA LEU A 65 -12.69 4.86 6.37
C LEU A 65 -12.91 6.17 5.59
N LEU A 66 -12.33 6.30 4.40
CA LEU A 66 -12.46 7.48 3.52
C LEU A 66 -13.57 7.34 2.47
N MET A 67 -14.16 6.15 2.35
CA MET A 67 -15.13 5.76 1.32
C MET A 67 -16.53 5.58 1.89
N HIS A 68 -17.54 5.79 1.05
CA HIS A 68 -18.91 5.40 1.39
C HIS A 68 -19.12 3.88 1.25
N PRO A 69 -20.06 3.28 1.99
CA PRO A 69 -20.41 1.88 1.79
C PRO A 69 -20.79 1.59 0.33
N GLY A 70 -20.12 0.63 -0.30
CA GLY A 70 -20.33 0.27 -1.71
C GLY A 70 -19.59 1.14 -2.73
N GLU A 71 -18.82 2.14 -2.30
CA GLU A 71 -17.94 2.90 -3.18
C GLU A 71 -16.79 2.02 -3.68
N GLU A 72 -16.52 2.03 -4.99
CA GLU A 72 -15.38 1.35 -5.60
C GLU A 72 -14.15 2.29 -5.62
N PRO A 73 -12.98 1.89 -5.11
CA PRO A 73 -11.78 2.69 -5.22
C PRO A 73 -11.22 2.71 -6.64
N CYS A 74 -10.51 3.78 -6.98
CA CYS A 74 -9.69 3.86 -8.19
C CYS A 74 -8.22 3.58 -7.83
N LEU A 75 -7.62 2.57 -8.45
CA LEU A 75 -6.20 2.26 -8.28
C LEU A 75 -5.38 2.85 -9.42
N VAL A 76 -4.38 3.65 -9.08
CA VAL A 76 -3.39 4.20 -10.02
C VAL A 76 -2.06 3.53 -9.73
N VAL A 77 -1.59 2.74 -10.69
CA VAL A 77 -0.27 2.10 -10.61
C VAL A 77 0.72 2.92 -11.44
N ASP A 78 1.63 3.61 -10.76
CA ASP A 78 2.72 4.35 -11.38
C ASP A 78 3.87 3.38 -11.71
N LEU A 79 4.02 3.11 -13.01
CA LEU A 79 5.05 2.25 -13.57
C LEU A 79 6.32 3.02 -13.97
N ALA A 80 6.42 4.32 -13.69
CA ALA A 80 7.61 5.09 -13.99
C ALA A 80 8.83 4.52 -13.24
N GLY A 81 9.85 4.10 -13.99
CA GLY A 81 11.06 3.48 -13.42
C GLY A 81 10.86 2.05 -12.92
N PHE A 82 9.79 1.36 -13.34
CA PHE A 82 9.61 -0.06 -13.13
C PHE A 82 10.72 -0.88 -13.81
N SER A 83 11.26 -1.85 -13.09
CA SER A 83 12.30 -2.77 -13.55
C SER A 83 12.02 -4.19 -13.09
N MET A 84 12.76 -5.16 -13.64
CA MET A 84 12.69 -6.56 -13.21
C MET A 84 12.98 -6.75 -11.70
N GLY A 85 13.78 -5.88 -11.09
CA GLY A 85 14.02 -5.94 -9.64
C GLY A 85 12.78 -5.65 -8.80
N ASN A 86 11.75 -5.03 -9.38
CA ASN A 86 10.49 -4.68 -8.71
C ASN A 86 9.44 -5.80 -8.82
N VAL A 87 9.73 -6.91 -9.49
CA VAL A 87 8.78 -8.00 -9.71
C VAL A 87 8.87 -9.02 -8.57
N ASP A 88 7.73 -9.36 -7.96
CA ASP A 88 7.63 -10.52 -7.08
C ASP A 88 7.70 -11.80 -7.94
N TYR A 89 8.82 -12.52 -7.88
CA TYR A 89 9.03 -13.78 -8.62
C TYR A 89 8.57 -15.03 -7.85
N GLN A 90 8.03 -14.87 -6.64
CA GLN A 90 7.64 -15.94 -5.72
C GLN A 90 6.13 -16.15 -5.62
#